data_AF-A0A0S8E7P8-F1
#
_entry.id   AF-A0A0S8E7P8-F1
#
_cell.length_a   1.000
_cell.length_b   1.000
_cell.length_c   1.000
_cell.angle_alpha   90.00
_cell.angle_beta   90.00
_cell.angle_gamma   90.00
#
_symmetry.space_group_name_H-M   'P 1'
#
loop_
_entity.id
_entity.type
_entity.pdbx_description
1 polymer ?
#
loop_
_entity_poly.entity_id
_entity_poly.type
_entity_poly.pdbx_seq_one_letter_code
_entity_poly.pdbx_strand_id
1 'polypeptide(L)' 'MWYLNTVDVGGETEFPKLGRSIIPKAGRLAIFPPMWMFEHVGRPPISNDKYVVTSYLNFRDLEDDYRYSYPLR' A
#
# COMPACT_ATOMS: atom_id res chain seq x y z
N MET A 1 -1.75 2.48 -2.68
CA MET A 1 -0.67 3.30 -2.07
C MET A 1 -0.24 4.38 -3.04
N TRP A 2 -0.50 5.64 -2.74
CA TRP A 2 -0.18 6.79 -3.60
C TRP A 2 1.01 7.56 -3.05
N TYR A 3 2.05 7.77 -3.86
CA TYR A 3 3.22 8.59 -3.53
C TYR A 3 2.97 10.07 -3.88
N LEU A 4 3.03 10.94 -2.87
CA LEU A 4 2.75 12.37 -3.02
C LEU A 4 3.96 13.17 -3.52
N ASN A 5 5.18 12.67 -3.28
CA ASN A 5 6.42 13.23 -3.77
C ASN A 5 7.37 12.13 -4.29
N THR A 6 8.42 12.56 -5.01
CA THR A 6 9.52 11.69 -5.43
C THR A 6 10.54 11.57 -4.30
N VAL A 7 11.12 10.38 -4.14
CA VAL A 7 12.30 10.13 -3.30
C VAL A 7 13.34 9.50 -4.23
N ASP A 8 14.43 10.21 -4.50
CA ASP A 8 15.43 9.78 -5.50
C ASP A 8 16.36 8.68 -4.98
N VAL A 9 16.57 8.59 -3.66
CA VAL A 9 17.41 7.57 -3.03
C VAL A 9 16.69 6.93 -1.84
N GLY A 10 16.53 5.60 -1.89
CA GLY A 10 15.82 4.82 -0.87
C GLY A 10 14.31 5.00 -0.92
N GLY A 11 13.64 4.66 0.17
CA GLY A 11 12.20 4.90 0.33
C GLY A 11 11.32 3.92 -0.45
N GLU A 12 11.85 2.86 -1.04
CA GLU A 12 11.09 1.91 -1.85
C GLU A 12 9.96 1.24 -1.06
N THR A 13 8.88 0.87 -1.75
CA THR A 13 7.97 -0.17 -1.27
C THR A 13 8.45 -1.48 -1.85
N GLU A 14 9.04 -2.32 -1.00
CA GLU A 14 9.61 -3.61 -1.41
C GLU A 14 8.63 -4.75 -1.10
N PHE A 15 8.57 -5.73 -1.99
CA PHE A 15 7.87 -7.01 -1.83
C PHE A 15 8.93 -8.12 -1.80
N PRO A 16 9.52 -8.44 -0.63
CA PRO A 16 10.72 -9.26 -0.55
C PRO A 16 10.54 -10.66 -1.15
N LYS A 17 9.40 -11.30 -0.88
CA LYS A 17 9.08 -12.64 -1.41
C LYS A 17 8.92 -12.67 -2.93
N LEU A 18 8.58 -11.52 -3.53
CA LEU A 18 8.44 -11.38 -4.99
C LEU A 18 9.73 -10.91 -5.66
N GLY A 19 10.73 -10.46 -4.88
CA GLY A 19 11.94 -9.84 -5.41
C GLY A 19 11.65 -8.57 -6.22
N ARG A 20 10.62 -7.80 -5.82
CA ARG A 20 10.19 -6.58 -6.53
C ARG A 20 10.17 -5.38 -5.60
N SER A 21 10.49 -4.21 -6.15
CA SER A 21 10.44 -2.94 -5.43
C SER A 21 9.81 -1.86 -6.29
N ILE A 22 9.09 -0.94 -5.65
CA ILE A 22 8.49 0.24 -6.27
C ILE A 22 9.18 1.48 -5.72
N ILE A 23 9.87 2.20 -6.60
CA ILE A 23 10.52 3.48 -6.27
C ILE A 23 9.42 4.56 -6.07
N PRO A 24 9.49 5.40 -5.02
CA PRO A 24 8.56 6.51 -4.83
C PRO A 24 8.74 7.56 -5.93
N LYS A 25 7.68 7.80 -6.70
CA LYS A 25 7.64 8.86 -7.69
C LYS A 25 6.34 9.64 -7.52
N ALA A 26 6.42 10.96 -7.48
CA ALA A 26 5.24 11.81 -7.34
C ALA A 26 4.16 11.42 -8.35
N GLY A 27 2.92 11.24 -7.87
CA GLY A 27 1.79 10.87 -8.71
C GLY A 27 1.63 9.36 -8.98
N ARG A 28 2.61 8.52 -8.62
CA ARG A 28 2.51 7.07 -8.83
C ARG A 28 1.52 6.44 -7.84
N LEU A 29 0.65 5.59 -8.36
CA LEU A 29 -0.28 4.78 -7.56
C LEU A 29 0.08 3.30 -7.67
N ALA A 30 0.49 2.69 -6.56
CA ALA A 30 0.65 1.24 -6.43
C ALA A 30 -0.68 0.61 -5.97
N ILE A 31 -1.17 -0.38 -6.71
CA ILE A 31 -2.37 -1.15 -6.41
C ILE A 31 -1.98 -2.62 -6.31
N PHE A 32 -2.28 -3.25 -5.19
CA PHE A 32 -2.03 -4.66 -4.94
C PHE A 32 -2.98 -5.19 -3.86
N PRO A 33 -3.29 -6.50 -3.82
CA PRO A 33 -4.15 -7.07 -2.79
C PRO A 33 -3.51 -6.95 -1.40
N PRO A 34 -4.23 -6.51 -0.36
CA PRO A 34 -3.69 -6.34 1.00
C PRO A 34 -3.61 -7.67 1.77
N MET A 35 -3.17 -8.73 1.11
CA MET A 35 -3.16 -10.10 1.64
C MET A 35 -1.74 -10.59 1.90
N TRP A 36 -1.60 -11.65 2.69
CA TRP A 36 -0.32 -12.24 3.11
C TRP A 36 0.64 -12.61 1.96
N MET A 37 0.13 -12.85 0.75
CA MET A 37 0.92 -13.13 -0.46
C MET A 37 1.70 -11.91 -0.98
N PHE A 38 1.27 -10.70 -0.59
CA PHE A 38 1.83 -9.41 -0.99
C PHE A 38 2.37 -8.65 0.23
N GLU A 39 3.05 -9.39 1.12
CA GLU A 39 3.83 -8.82 2.19
C GLU A 39 4.80 -7.78 1.61
N HIS A 40 4.75 -6.57 2.17
CA HIS A 40 5.56 -5.44 1.71
C HIS A 40 6.19 -4.70 2.87
N VAL A 41 7.34 -4.09 2.60
CA VAL A 41 8.12 -3.31 3.54
C VAL A 41 8.32 -1.91 2.96
N GLY A 42 8.07 -0.88 3.77
CA GLY A 42 8.50 0.47 3.46
C GLY A 42 9.96 0.65 3.84
N ARG A 43 10.86 0.73 2.85
CA ARG A 43 12.28 1.02 3.11
C ARG A 43 12.45 2.46 3.59
N PRO A 44 13.45 2.72 4.45
CA PRO A 44 13.74 4.09 4.89
C PRO A 44 14.08 4.99 3.69
N PRO A 45 13.50 6.19 3.59
CA PRO A 45 13.96 7.17 2.61
C PRO A 45 15.33 7.72 2.99
N ILE A 46 16.17 8.05 2.00
CA ILE A 46 17.53 8.57 2.22
C ILE A 46 17.65 10.01 1.71
N SER A 47 17.12 10.31 0.52
CA SER A 47 17.29 11.65 -0.09
C SER A 47 16.43 12.74 0.56
N ASN A 48 15.21 12.42 0.96
CA ASN A 48 14.23 13.36 1.51
C ASN A 48 13.05 12.63 2.17
N ASP A 49 12.23 13.34 2.93
CA ASP A 49 11.01 12.80 3.53
C ASP A 49 10.10 12.18 2.47
N LYS A 50 9.46 11.06 2.85
CA LYS A 50 8.53 10.31 2.01
C LYS A 50 7.10 10.54 2.48
N TYR A 51 6.26 11.10 1.61
CA TYR A 51 4.83 11.28 1.87
C TYR A 51 3.99 10.31 1.03
N VAL A 52 3.13 9.54 1.71
CA VAL A 52 2.23 8.57 1.07
C VAL A 52 0.82 8.66 1.62
N VAL A 53 -0.16 8.39 0.77
CA VAL A 53 -1.56 8.17 1.16
C VAL A 53 -1.95 6.74 0.83
N THR A 54 -2.57 6.06 1.78
CA THR A 54 -3.02 4.67 1.63
C THR A 54 -4.51 4.57 1.90
N SER A 55 -5.16 3.65 1.20
CA SER A 55 -6.56 3.31 1.41
C SER A 55 -6.77 1.86 0.97
N TYR A 56 -7.85 1.27 1.43
CA TYR A 56 -8.27 -0.09 1.09
C TYR A 56 -9.56 -0.02 0.30
N LEU A 57 -9.63 -0.77 -0.80
CA LEU A 57 -10.87 -1.02 -1.51
C LEU A 57 -11.56 -2.19 -0.81
N ASN A 58 -12.64 -1.89 -0.11
CA ASN A 58 -13.54 -2.89 0.44
C ASN A 58 -14.70 -3.04 -0.54
N PHE A 59 -14.72 -4.16 -1.25
CA PHE A 59 -15.85 -4.55 -2.07
C PHE A 59 -16.87 -5.20 -1.14
N ARG A 60 -18.07 -4.61 -1.06
CA ARG A 60 -19.20 -5.24 -0.38
C ARG A 60 -20.07 -5.90 -1.44
N ASP A 61 -20.39 -7.16 -1.26
CA ASP A 61 -21.50 -7.78 -1.97
C ASP A 61 -22.83 -7.29 -1.36
N LEU A 62 -23.91 -7.31 -2.14
CA LEU A 62 -25.24 -6.95 -1.64
C LEU A 62 -25.70 -7.86 -0.48
N GLU A 63 -25.11 -9.05 -0.34
CA GLU A 63 -25.37 -9.99 0.76
C GLU A 63 -24.44 -9.81 1.98
N ASP A 64 -23.43 -8.94 1.91
CA ASP A 64 -22.43 -8.79 2.99
C ASP A 64 -22.99 -8.15 4.26
N ASP A 65 -24.09 -7.40 4.16
CA ASP A 65 -24.78 -6.81 5.31
C ASP A 65 -25.24 -7.88 6.32
N TYR A 66 -25.35 -9.15 5.92
CA TYR A 66 -25.75 -10.26 6.80
C TYR A 66 -24.59 -11.17 7.22
N ARG A 67 -23.46 -11.21 6.49
CA ARG A 67 -22.37 -12.17 6.75
C ARG A 67 -21.22 -11.62 7.60
N TYR A 68 -20.95 -10.32 7.55
CA TYR A 68 -19.80 -9.70 8.22
C TYR A 68 -20.18 -8.55 9.16
N SER A 69 -21.40 -8.54 9.68
CA SER A 69 -21.81 -7.66 10.77
C SER A 69 -21.09 -8.05 12.07
N TYR A 70 -19.78 -7.78 12.15
CA TYR A 70 -19.15 -7.54 13.43
C TYR A 70 -19.80 -6.28 14.01
N PRO A 71 -20.40 -6.34 15.21
CA PRO A 71 -20.86 -5.13 15.85
C PRO A 71 -19.61 -4.31 16.14
N LEU A 72 -19.45 -3.19 15.44
CA LEU A 72 -18.57 -2.13 15.90
C LEU A 72 -19.18 -1.66 17.23
N ARG A 73 -18.62 -2.16 18.33
CA ARG A 73 -18.83 -1.61 19.67
C ARG A 73 -18.12 -0.27 19.78
#